data_AF-A0A6L8NBI3-F1
#
_entry.id   AF-A0A6L8NBI3-F1
#
_cell.length_a   1.000
_cell.length_b   1.000
_cell.length_c   1.000
_cell.angle_alpha   90.00
_cell.angle_beta   90.00
_cell.angle_gamma   90.00
#
_symmetry.space_group_name_H-M   'P 1'
#
loop_
_entity.id
_entity.type
_entity.pdbx_description
1 polymer ?
#
loop_
_entity_poly.entity_id
_entity_poly.type
_entity_poly.pdbx_seq_one_letter_code
_entity_poly.pdbx_strand_id
1 'polypeptide(L)'
;MFVIHGRNELARKGLFKFLRALGLDPIEWSEAIQLTGKGSPYIGEVLDTAFSSAQAVVVLQTPDDVTYLHESLTYAGDPECSPQMQPRPNVLFEAGMAMGRDENRTVIVELGQVKVFSDIHGRHVIRLDNSTRKRQDLATRLQTAGCAVRLTGTDWHDAGDLTPPVPPGGGLPLGRKLPSSQAAGAPRLSARYVDNGSRKMGTVVITNHGPGDVYDLDVEAEEKDELVTRNKGEFPVPKLPAGKSVRVMSARSLGSGSSSYFNVVLTAKTADGVPIRVEEFVDGA
;
A
#
# COMPACT_ATOMS: atom_id res chain seq x y z
N MET A 1 19.87 -26.60 -7.30
CA MET A 1 18.57 -25.89 -7.16
C MET A 1 18.83 -24.39 -7.15
N PHE A 2 17.84 -23.51 -7.37
CA PHE A 2 18.05 -22.05 -7.28
C PHE A 2 17.17 -21.43 -6.19
N VAL A 3 17.65 -20.36 -5.55
CA VAL A 3 16.92 -19.67 -4.48
C VAL A 3 16.77 -18.19 -4.83
N ILE A 4 15.54 -17.74 -5.00
CA ILE A 4 15.19 -16.32 -5.10
C ILE A 4 15.02 -15.80 -3.67
N HIS A 5 15.68 -14.71 -3.32
CA HIS A 5 15.61 -14.13 -1.98
C HIS A 5 15.83 -12.60 -1.99
N GLY A 6 15.37 -11.96 -0.91
CA GLY A 6 15.56 -10.53 -0.68
C GLY A 6 16.90 -10.18 -0.05
N ARG A 7 16.93 -9.08 0.71
CA ARG A 7 18.12 -8.55 1.42
C ARG A 7 18.29 -9.11 2.83
N ASN A 8 17.36 -9.93 3.32
CA ASN A 8 17.50 -10.59 4.62
C ASN A 8 18.57 -11.71 4.57
N GLU A 9 19.83 -11.31 4.77
CA GLU A 9 20.98 -12.23 4.72
C GLU A 9 20.95 -13.33 5.78
N LEU A 10 20.35 -13.08 6.94
CA LEU A 10 20.22 -14.10 7.98
C LEU A 10 19.27 -15.21 7.54
N ALA A 11 18.11 -14.83 7.02
CA ALA A 11 17.14 -15.77 6.44
C ALA A 11 17.74 -16.57 5.29
N ARG A 12 18.46 -15.90 4.37
CA ARG A 12 19.14 -16.54 3.25
C ARG A 12 20.17 -17.56 3.74
N LYS A 13 21.08 -17.18 4.65
CA LYS A 13 22.11 -18.09 5.18
C LYS A 13 21.49 -19.27 5.93
N GLY A 14 20.43 -19.03 6.70
CA GLY A 14 19.67 -20.07 7.38
C GLY A 14 19.10 -21.10 6.40
N LEU A 15 18.40 -20.62 5.37
CA LEU A 15 17.83 -21.48 4.34
C LEU A 15 18.91 -22.25 3.56
N PHE A 16 20.01 -21.61 3.17
CA PHE A 16 21.09 -22.29 2.46
C PHE A 16 21.75 -23.38 3.32
N LYS A 17 21.97 -23.12 4.62
CA LYS A 17 22.49 -24.13 5.55
C LYS A 17 21.53 -25.31 5.69
N PHE A 18 20.23 -25.04 5.79
CA PHE A 18 19.19 -26.07 5.81
C PHE A 18 19.19 -26.92 4.53
N LEU A 19 19.16 -26.29 3.35
CA LEU A 19 19.15 -26.98 2.06
C LEU A 19 20.41 -27.85 1.87
N ARG A 20 21.58 -27.37 2.29
CA ARG A 20 22.83 -28.16 2.28
C ARG A 20 22.77 -29.35 3.23
N ALA A 21 22.16 -29.22 4.41
CA ALA A 21 21.97 -30.34 5.34
C ALA A 21 21.02 -31.42 4.77
N LEU A 22 20.08 -31.02 3.90
CA LEU A 22 19.26 -31.94 3.11
C LEU A 22 20.03 -32.61 1.95
N GLY A 23 21.33 -32.36 1.81
CA GLY A 23 22.16 -32.87 0.72
C GLY A 23 21.92 -32.18 -0.63
N LEU A 24 21.28 -31.02 -0.63
CA LEU A 24 21.06 -30.23 -1.84
C LEU A 24 22.17 -29.19 -2.02
N ASP A 25 22.36 -28.78 -3.28
CA ASP A 25 23.34 -27.76 -3.65
C ASP A 25 22.64 -26.57 -4.30
N PRO A 26 22.38 -25.49 -3.53
CA PRO A 26 21.84 -24.25 -4.07
C PRO A 26 22.89 -23.53 -4.92
N ILE A 27 22.54 -23.23 -6.18
CA ILE A 27 23.34 -22.45 -7.11
C ILE A 27 23.49 -21.05 -6.53
N GLU A 28 24.73 -20.64 -6.26
CA GLU A 28 25.04 -19.30 -5.79
C GLU A 28 24.99 -18.30 -6.97
N TRP A 29 24.76 -17.02 -6.69
CA TRP A 29 24.62 -16.00 -7.73
C TRP A 29 25.84 -15.92 -8.67
N SER A 30 27.05 -16.02 -8.13
CA SER A 30 28.28 -16.02 -8.92
C SER A 30 28.40 -17.23 -9.85
N GLU A 31 27.88 -18.38 -9.43
CA GLU A 31 27.84 -19.59 -10.24
C GLU A 31 26.83 -19.41 -11.38
N ALA A 32 25.64 -18.86 -11.10
CA ALA A 32 24.66 -18.52 -12.12
C ALA A 32 25.23 -17.55 -13.19
N ILE A 33 26.03 -16.55 -12.79
CA ILE A 33 26.76 -15.68 -13.73
C ILE A 33 27.77 -16.49 -14.57
N GLN A 34 28.56 -17.37 -13.95
CA GLN A 34 29.53 -18.19 -14.67
C GLN A 34 28.88 -19.10 -15.71
N LEU A 35 27.71 -19.66 -15.39
CA LEU A 35 26.95 -20.50 -16.31
C LEU A 35 26.51 -19.76 -17.58
N THR A 36 26.43 -18.42 -17.57
CA THR A 36 26.12 -17.66 -18.79
C THR A 36 27.31 -17.56 -19.75
N GLY A 37 28.54 -17.89 -19.29
CA GLY A 37 29.76 -17.75 -20.08
C GLY A 37 30.15 -16.30 -20.41
N LYS A 38 29.59 -15.30 -19.72
CA LYS A 38 29.83 -13.87 -19.98
C LYS A 38 30.41 -13.19 -18.74
N GLY A 39 31.33 -12.25 -18.94
CA GLY A 39 31.89 -11.45 -17.84
C GLY A 39 30.89 -10.42 -17.27
N SER A 40 29.91 -10.00 -18.06
CA SER A 40 28.87 -9.04 -17.64
C SER A 40 27.53 -9.35 -18.36
N PRO A 41 26.84 -10.43 -17.97
CA PRO A 41 25.55 -10.79 -18.56
C PRO A 41 24.43 -9.84 -18.12
N TYR A 42 23.37 -9.77 -18.93
CA TYR A 42 22.13 -9.14 -18.48
C TYR A 42 21.45 -10.00 -17.39
N ILE A 43 20.79 -9.37 -16.43
CA ILE A 43 20.17 -10.06 -15.27
C ILE A 43 19.20 -11.17 -15.70
N GLY A 44 18.41 -10.93 -16.74
CA GLY A 44 17.48 -11.92 -17.29
C GLY A 44 18.19 -13.15 -17.83
N GLU A 45 19.37 -13.01 -18.43
CA GLU A 45 20.14 -14.16 -18.94
C GLU A 45 20.68 -15.02 -17.80
N VAL A 46 21.08 -14.39 -16.69
CA VAL A 46 21.51 -15.11 -15.48
C VAL A 46 20.33 -15.91 -14.91
N LEU A 47 19.15 -15.29 -14.80
CA LEU A 47 17.93 -15.94 -14.32
C LEU A 47 17.50 -17.09 -15.23
N ASP A 48 17.47 -16.88 -16.55
CA ASP A 48 17.12 -17.92 -17.52
C ASP A 48 18.06 -19.13 -17.43
N THR A 49 19.36 -18.87 -17.28
CA THR A 49 20.37 -19.92 -17.12
C THR A 49 20.20 -20.65 -15.79
N ALA A 50 20.02 -19.92 -14.69
CA ALA A 50 19.80 -20.50 -13.37
C ALA A 50 18.54 -21.37 -13.33
N PHE A 51 17.42 -20.90 -13.90
CA PHE A 51 16.18 -21.67 -13.93
C PHE A 51 16.26 -22.88 -14.85
N SER A 52 17.04 -22.83 -15.92
CA SER A 52 17.27 -23.98 -16.81
C SER A 52 18.12 -25.07 -16.15
N SER A 53 19.13 -24.66 -15.38
CA SER A 53 20.05 -25.58 -14.71
C SER A 53 19.49 -26.11 -13.38
N ALA A 54 18.52 -25.43 -12.78
CA ALA A 54 17.94 -25.82 -11.50
C ALA A 54 16.83 -26.88 -11.65
N GLN A 55 16.96 -27.96 -10.85
CA GLN A 55 15.87 -28.93 -10.66
C GLN A 55 14.61 -28.31 -10.05
N ALA A 56 14.78 -27.38 -9.10
CA ALA A 56 13.71 -26.66 -8.45
C ALA A 56 14.14 -25.23 -8.10
N VAL A 57 13.17 -24.33 -8.01
CA VAL A 57 13.34 -22.94 -7.58
C VAL A 57 12.62 -22.75 -6.26
N VAL A 58 13.33 -22.26 -5.25
CA VAL A 58 12.73 -21.84 -3.97
C VAL A 58 12.61 -20.33 -3.95
N VAL A 59 11.40 -19.83 -3.72
CA VAL A 59 11.14 -18.40 -3.52
C VAL A 59 11.08 -18.15 -2.02
N LEU A 60 12.12 -17.54 -1.45
CA LEU A 60 12.15 -17.14 -0.05
C LEU A 60 11.56 -15.73 0.10
N GLN A 61 10.33 -15.69 0.61
CA GLN A 61 9.60 -14.47 0.94
C GLN A 61 9.85 -14.08 2.39
N THR A 62 10.52 -12.95 2.58
CA THR A 62 10.76 -12.32 3.88
C THR A 62 10.10 -10.94 3.94
N PRO A 63 9.73 -10.45 5.14
CA PRO A 63 9.20 -9.11 5.33
C PRO A 63 10.31 -8.05 5.22
N ASP A 64 10.75 -7.76 3.99
CA ASP A 64 11.88 -6.88 3.72
C ASP A 64 11.47 -5.41 3.56
N ASP A 65 10.36 -5.16 2.86
CA ASP A 65 9.87 -3.81 2.59
C ASP A 65 8.57 -3.54 3.37
N VAL A 66 8.40 -2.30 3.84
CA VAL A 66 7.14 -1.81 4.40
C VAL A 66 6.32 -1.17 3.27
N THR A 67 5.05 -1.55 3.12
CA THR A 67 4.13 -0.99 2.13
C THR A 67 2.79 -0.59 2.71
N TYR A 68 2.12 0.27 1.94
CA TYR A 68 0.79 0.80 2.19
C TYR A 68 0.08 0.90 0.84
N LEU A 69 -1.23 0.63 0.81
CA LEU A 69 -2.03 1.06 -0.33
C LEU A 69 -2.17 2.58 -0.30
N HIS A 70 -2.25 3.18 -1.48
CA HIS A 70 -2.46 4.62 -1.60
C HIS A 70 -3.81 5.00 -0.99
N GLU A 71 -3.84 5.99 -0.08
CA GLU A 71 -5.05 6.36 0.70
C GLU A 71 -6.26 6.76 -0.16
N SER A 72 -6.05 7.32 -1.35
CA SER A 72 -7.16 7.64 -2.26
C SER A 72 -7.78 6.42 -2.94
N LEU A 73 -7.11 5.26 -2.86
CA LEU A 73 -7.57 3.98 -3.42
C LEU A 73 -8.12 3.05 -2.34
N THR A 74 -8.17 3.51 -1.08
CA THR A 74 -8.70 2.75 0.04
C THR A 74 -10.13 3.18 0.34
N TYR A 75 -10.82 2.36 1.13
CA TYR A 75 -12.10 2.71 1.75
C TYR A 75 -11.93 2.88 3.26
N ALA A 76 -12.92 3.48 3.91
CA ALA A 76 -12.92 3.65 5.35
C ALA A 76 -12.83 2.28 6.06
N GLY A 77 -11.78 2.08 6.86
CA GLY A 77 -11.53 0.81 7.56
C GLY A 77 -10.76 -0.24 6.77
N ASP A 78 -10.25 0.09 5.57
CA ASP A 78 -9.43 -0.83 4.77
C ASP A 78 -8.12 -1.17 5.51
N PRO A 79 -7.84 -2.46 5.79
CA PRO A 79 -6.60 -2.89 6.45
C PRO A 79 -5.34 -2.57 5.63
N GLU A 80 -5.45 -2.29 4.33
CA GLU A 80 -4.32 -1.86 3.49
C GLU A 80 -3.87 -0.42 3.75
N CYS A 81 -4.62 0.36 4.55
CA CYS A 81 -4.18 1.66 5.07
C CYS A 81 -3.13 1.52 6.18
N SER A 82 -2.98 0.33 6.76
CA SER A 82 -1.99 0.06 7.80
C SER A 82 -0.68 -0.40 7.17
N PRO A 83 0.47 -0.18 7.84
CA PRO A 83 1.73 -0.71 7.37
C PRO A 83 1.66 -2.22 7.25
N GLN A 84 2.04 -2.74 6.09
CA GLN A 84 2.20 -4.16 5.86
C GLN A 84 3.63 -4.44 5.43
N MET A 85 4.12 -5.64 5.73
CA MET A 85 5.43 -6.07 5.27
C MET A 85 5.29 -6.89 4.01
N GLN A 86 6.23 -6.80 3.08
CA GLN A 86 6.23 -7.63 1.88
C GLN A 86 7.65 -8.01 1.48
N PRO A 87 7.81 -9.02 0.61
CA PRO A 87 9.07 -9.27 -0.07
C PRO A 87 9.48 -8.08 -0.93
N ARG A 88 10.78 -7.97 -1.21
CA ARG A 88 11.32 -7.01 -2.18
C ARG A 88 10.60 -7.20 -3.53
N PRO A 89 10.30 -6.12 -4.28
CA PRO A 89 9.70 -6.21 -5.61
C PRO A 89 10.46 -7.15 -6.57
N ASN A 90 11.79 -7.18 -6.50
CA ASN A 90 12.60 -8.10 -7.30
C ASN A 90 12.26 -9.56 -7.01
N VAL A 91 12.07 -9.94 -5.74
CA VAL A 91 11.66 -11.30 -5.34
C VAL A 91 10.30 -11.65 -5.93
N LEU A 92 9.36 -10.70 -5.91
CA LEU A 92 8.02 -10.91 -6.48
C LEU A 92 8.09 -11.08 -8.01
N PHE A 93 8.88 -10.25 -8.69
CA PHE A 93 9.04 -10.30 -10.13
C PHE A 93 9.72 -11.61 -10.58
N GLU A 94 10.82 -11.98 -9.93
CA GLU A 94 11.55 -13.22 -10.20
C GLU A 94 10.72 -14.46 -9.86
N ALA A 95 9.90 -14.41 -8.80
CA ALA A 95 8.94 -15.46 -8.49
C ALA A 95 7.90 -15.64 -9.61
N GLY A 96 7.39 -14.52 -10.15
CA GLY A 96 6.51 -14.53 -11.33
C GLY A 96 7.18 -15.16 -12.54
N MET A 97 8.46 -14.84 -12.80
CA MET A 97 9.23 -15.47 -13.89
C MET A 97 9.41 -16.98 -13.67
N ALA A 98 9.77 -17.41 -12.47
CA ALA A 98 9.96 -18.82 -12.14
C ALA A 98 8.65 -19.61 -12.31
N MET A 99 7.53 -19.07 -11.81
CA MET A 99 6.20 -19.65 -11.96
C MET A 99 5.74 -19.70 -13.42
N GLY A 100 5.97 -18.62 -14.18
CA GLY A 100 5.63 -18.56 -15.60
C GLY A 100 6.45 -19.54 -16.43
N ARG A 101 7.67 -19.89 -15.98
CA ARG A 101 8.53 -20.86 -16.65
C ARG A 101 8.19 -22.31 -16.30
N ASP A 102 8.11 -22.64 -15.01
CA ASP A 102 7.73 -23.97 -14.54
C ASP A 102 7.17 -23.88 -13.11
N GLU A 103 5.84 -23.89 -13.03
CA GLU A 103 5.11 -23.82 -11.78
C GLU A 103 5.27 -25.06 -10.88
N ASN A 104 5.53 -26.24 -11.45
CA ASN A 104 5.57 -27.51 -10.72
C ASN A 104 6.87 -27.63 -9.91
N ARG A 105 7.95 -27.00 -10.39
CA ARG A 105 9.24 -26.97 -9.71
C ARG A 105 9.47 -25.71 -8.86
N THR A 106 8.48 -24.82 -8.77
CA THR A 106 8.57 -23.57 -8.01
C THR A 106 7.93 -23.74 -6.63
N VAL A 107 8.74 -23.60 -5.58
CA VAL A 107 8.34 -23.78 -4.17
C VAL A 107 8.36 -22.43 -3.45
N ILE A 108 7.20 -21.96 -3.02
CA ILE A 108 7.07 -20.69 -2.30
C ILE A 108 7.20 -20.94 -0.80
N VAL A 109 8.09 -20.17 -0.18
CA VAL A 109 8.44 -20.27 1.24
C VAL A 109 8.32 -18.89 1.88
N GLU A 110 7.54 -18.79 2.95
CA GLU A 110 7.41 -17.60 3.78
C GLU A 110 8.24 -17.77 5.05
N LEU A 111 9.08 -16.78 5.37
CA LEU A 111 9.76 -16.68 6.65
C LEU A 111 9.42 -15.32 7.28
N GLY A 112 8.42 -15.33 8.18
CA GLY A 112 7.82 -14.11 8.74
C GLY A 112 6.44 -13.83 8.17
N GLN A 113 5.82 -12.77 8.68
CA GLN A 113 4.51 -12.31 8.22
C GLN A 113 4.69 -11.37 7.04
N VAL A 114 4.23 -11.79 5.86
CA VAL A 114 4.22 -10.99 4.64
C VAL A 114 2.79 -10.72 4.19
N LYS A 115 2.59 -9.60 3.53
CA LYS A 115 1.37 -9.24 2.81
C LYS A 115 1.15 -10.30 1.74
N VAL A 116 -0.03 -10.88 1.76
CA VAL A 116 -0.47 -11.78 0.70
C VAL A 116 -1.06 -10.92 -0.41
N PHE A 117 -0.68 -11.18 -1.66
CA PHE A 117 -1.30 -10.57 -2.83
C PHE A 117 -2.06 -11.63 -3.64
N SER A 118 -3.11 -11.18 -4.33
CA SER A 118 -4.14 -12.03 -4.95
C SER A 118 -3.59 -13.10 -5.90
N ASP A 119 -2.46 -12.86 -6.56
CA ASP A 119 -1.90 -13.79 -7.55
C ASP A 119 -1.25 -15.05 -6.93
N ILE A 120 -0.89 -15.02 -5.63
CA ILE A 120 -0.40 -16.20 -4.89
C ILE A 120 -1.53 -16.89 -4.10
N HIS A 121 -2.70 -16.26 -3.92
CA HIS A 121 -3.78 -16.75 -3.05
C HIS A 121 -4.32 -18.15 -3.40
N GLY A 122 -4.09 -18.64 -4.62
CA GLY A 122 -4.43 -20.01 -5.03
C GLY A 122 -3.33 -21.06 -4.83
N ARG A 123 -2.14 -20.68 -4.36
CA ARG A 123 -0.98 -21.57 -4.21
C ARG A 123 -0.72 -21.89 -2.74
N HIS A 124 -0.39 -23.14 -2.48
CA HIS A 124 0.08 -23.55 -1.17
C HIS A 124 1.50 -23.03 -0.91
N VAL A 125 1.65 -22.27 0.17
CA VAL A 125 2.92 -21.74 0.67
C VAL A 125 3.38 -22.50 1.92
N ILE A 126 4.69 -22.66 2.08
CA ILE A 126 5.29 -23.20 3.30
C ILE A 126 5.71 -22.04 4.20
N ARG A 127 5.02 -21.89 5.33
CA ARG A 127 5.38 -20.93 6.37
C ARG A 127 6.35 -21.56 7.34
N LEU A 128 7.61 -21.13 7.30
CA LEU A 128 8.65 -21.60 8.21
C LEU A 128 8.51 -20.92 9.58
N ASP A 129 8.67 -21.70 10.64
CA ASP A 129 8.56 -21.29 12.04
C ASP A 129 9.71 -21.86 12.89
N ASN A 130 10.81 -22.23 12.23
CA ASN A 130 11.95 -22.97 12.78
C ASN A 130 11.68 -24.41 13.25
N SER A 131 10.42 -24.88 13.27
CA SER A 131 10.08 -26.22 13.74
C SER A 131 10.52 -27.32 12.76
N THR A 132 10.87 -28.49 13.29
CA THR A 132 11.17 -29.69 12.51
C THR A 132 10.00 -30.07 11.59
N ARG A 133 8.76 -29.86 12.02
CA ARG A 133 7.56 -30.11 11.21
C ARG A 133 7.57 -29.27 9.92
N LYS A 134 7.85 -27.97 10.02
CA LYS A 134 7.89 -27.08 8.84
C LYS A 134 9.10 -27.33 7.95
N ARG A 135 10.22 -27.74 8.53
CA ARG A 135 11.38 -28.24 7.77
C ARG A 135 11.02 -29.50 6.97
N GLN A 136 10.31 -30.44 7.59
CA GLN A 136 9.82 -31.65 6.91
C GLN A 136 8.86 -31.32 5.77
N ASP A 137 7.92 -30.39 5.97
CA ASP A 137 7.02 -29.91 4.91
C ASP A 137 7.80 -29.40 3.68
N LEU A 138 8.82 -28.57 3.90
CA LEU A 138 9.68 -28.06 2.82
C LEU A 138 10.49 -29.17 2.14
N ALA A 139 11.08 -30.06 2.91
CA ALA A 139 11.85 -31.18 2.39
C ALA A 139 10.99 -32.11 1.49
N THR A 140 9.78 -32.44 1.93
CA THR A 140 8.83 -33.25 1.14
C THR A 140 8.38 -32.52 -0.13
N ARG A 141 8.19 -31.20 -0.08
CA ARG A 141 7.87 -30.41 -1.28
C ARG A 141 9.01 -30.39 -2.28
N LEU A 142 10.25 -30.27 -1.80
CA LEU A 142 11.44 -30.33 -2.64
C LEU A 142 11.62 -31.72 -3.28
N GLN A 143 11.33 -32.81 -2.55
CA GLN A 143 11.27 -34.15 -3.13
C GLN A 143 10.21 -34.25 -4.23
N THR A 144 9.03 -33.69 -4.00
CA THR A 144 7.95 -33.64 -4.98
C THR A 144 8.35 -32.86 -6.23
N ALA A 145 9.15 -31.79 -6.08
CA ALA A 145 9.76 -31.04 -7.17
C ALA A 145 10.96 -31.75 -7.84
N GLY A 146 11.24 -33.00 -7.47
CA GLY A 146 12.28 -33.85 -8.06
C GLY A 146 13.68 -33.68 -7.47
N CYS A 147 13.84 -32.96 -6.35
CA CYS A 147 15.13 -32.85 -5.68
C CYS A 147 15.48 -34.14 -4.93
N ALA A 148 16.76 -34.55 -5.01
CA ALA A 148 17.29 -35.70 -4.29
C ALA A 148 17.55 -35.37 -2.81
N VAL A 149 16.48 -35.15 -2.05
CA VAL A 149 16.55 -34.76 -0.64
C VAL A 149 16.93 -35.95 0.24
N ARG A 150 17.93 -35.75 1.10
CA ARG A 150 18.37 -36.70 2.12
C ARG A 150 17.72 -36.39 3.46
N LEU A 151 16.88 -37.31 3.94
CA LEU A 151 16.20 -37.24 5.25
C LEU A 151 16.77 -38.20 6.29
N THR A 152 17.85 -38.91 5.97
CA THR A 152 18.54 -39.80 6.92
C THR A 152 19.28 -38.99 7.99
N GLY A 153 19.20 -39.41 9.24
CA GLY A 153 19.80 -38.70 10.37
C GLY A 153 18.95 -37.53 10.85
N THR A 154 19.48 -36.74 11.79
CA THR A 154 18.74 -35.65 12.47
C THR A 154 19.40 -34.28 12.33
N ASP A 155 20.61 -34.19 11.79
CA ASP A 155 21.37 -32.91 11.67
C ASP A 155 20.62 -31.84 10.85
N TRP A 156 19.70 -32.24 9.97
CA TRP A 156 18.88 -31.30 9.20
C TRP A 156 17.72 -30.70 10.01
N HIS A 157 17.38 -31.27 11.18
CA HIS A 157 16.27 -30.81 12.03
C HIS A 157 16.48 -29.39 12.59
N ASP A 158 17.72 -28.98 12.78
CA ASP A 158 18.13 -27.70 13.36
C ASP A 158 19.16 -26.94 12.49
N ALA A 159 19.53 -27.50 11.33
CA ALA A 159 20.45 -26.85 10.40
C ALA A 159 19.92 -25.50 9.90
N GLY A 160 20.65 -24.43 10.22
CA GLY A 160 20.31 -23.07 9.78
C GLY A 160 19.22 -22.45 10.64
N ASP A 161 19.34 -21.14 10.90
CA ASP A 161 18.30 -20.43 11.64
C ASP A 161 17.14 -20.09 10.72
N LEU A 162 16.00 -20.75 10.94
CA LEU A 162 14.75 -20.51 10.22
C LEU A 162 13.70 -19.89 11.14
N THR A 163 14.15 -19.10 12.12
CA THR A 163 13.29 -18.30 12.98
C THR A 163 12.70 -17.14 12.17
N PRO A 164 11.37 -16.95 12.17
CA PRO A 164 10.74 -15.78 11.58
C PRO A 164 11.38 -14.49 12.12
N PRO A 165 11.68 -13.50 11.25
CA PRO A 165 12.12 -12.20 11.74
C PRO A 165 11.04 -11.58 12.62
N VAL A 166 11.48 -10.80 13.60
CA VAL A 166 10.55 -10.06 14.47
C VAL A 166 9.65 -9.16 13.63
N PRO A 167 8.37 -8.99 14.01
CA PRO A 167 7.51 -8.02 13.38
C PRO A 167 8.19 -6.65 13.34
N PRO A 168 7.97 -5.91 12.25
CA PRO A 168 8.62 -4.63 12.04
C PRO A 168 8.23 -3.64 13.15
N GLY A 169 9.14 -2.70 13.46
CA GLY A 169 8.93 -1.76 14.57
C GLY A 169 9.41 -2.27 15.93
N GLY A 170 9.87 -3.52 16.07
CA GLY A 170 10.50 -4.00 17.31
C GLY A 170 9.59 -3.95 18.54
N GLY A 171 8.28 -4.15 18.35
CA GLY A 171 7.26 -4.01 19.39
C GLY A 171 6.69 -2.59 19.53
N LEU A 172 7.26 -1.62 18.82
CA LEU A 172 6.67 -0.28 18.66
C LEU A 172 5.77 -0.25 17.42
N PRO A 173 4.71 0.56 17.40
CA PRO A 173 3.93 0.79 16.20
C PRO A 173 4.85 1.27 15.09
N LEU A 174 4.80 0.62 13.93
CA LEU A 174 5.38 1.21 12.74
C LEU A 174 4.77 2.59 12.56
N GLY A 175 5.64 3.60 12.40
CA GLY A 175 5.22 4.98 12.27
C GLY A 175 4.11 5.06 11.25
N ARG A 176 2.95 5.58 11.65
CA ARG A 176 1.91 5.94 10.70
C ARG A 176 2.56 6.89 9.72
N LYS A 177 2.34 6.71 8.41
CA LYS A 177 2.68 7.76 7.44
C LYS A 177 2.19 9.06 8.06
N LEU A 178 3.10 10.02 8.27
CA LEU A 178 2.71 11.35 8.75
C LEU A 178 1.51 11.73 7.89
N PRO A 179 0.38 12.13 8.48
CA PRO A 179 -0.72 12.55 7.66
C PRO A 179 -0.17 13.68 6.79
N SER A 180 0.00 13.44 5.49
CA SER A 180 -0.64 14.37 4.58
C SER A 180 -2.05 14.42 5.13
N SER A 181 -2.54 15.59 5.50
CA SER A 181 -3.80 15.90 6.19
C SER A 181 -5.08 15.37 5.49
N GLN A 182 -5.05 14.12 5.00
CA GLN A 182 -5.77 13.52 3.88
C GLN A 182 -6.54 12.27 4.32
N ALA A 183 -7.05 12.23 5.55
CA ALA A 183 -7.96 11.15 5.96
C ALA A 183 -9.36 11.22 5.26
N ALA A 184 -9.41 11.76 4.05
CA ALA A 184 -10.39 11.52 3.01
C ALA A 184 -9.67 11.94 1.71
N GLY A 185 -9.50 11.05 0.74
CA GLY A 185 -8.88 11.38 -0.56
C GLY A 185 -9.66 12.39 -1.41
N ALA A 186 -10.73 12.97 -0.86
CA ALA A 186 -11.51 14.04 -1.46
C ALA A 186 -11.19 15.38 -0.77
N PRO A 187 -11.17 16.50 -1.53
CA PRO A 187 -11.04 17.83 -0.96
C PRO A 187 -12.08 18.09 0.14
N ARG A 188 -11.64 18.64 1.27
CA ARG A 188 -12.53 19.03 2.37
C ARG A 188 -12.94 20.49 2.21
N LEU A 189 -14.24 20.73 2.16
CA LEU A 189 -14.81 22.05 2.12
C LEU A 189 -15.34 22.41 3.50
N SER A 190 -15.21 23.68 3.89
CA SER A 190 -15.93 24.24 5.04
C SER A 190 -16.52 25.58 4.68
N ALA A 191 -17.62 25.96 5.31
CA ALA A 191 -18.19 27.30 5.21
C ALA A 191 -18.19 28.00 6.58
N ARG A 192 -17.90 29.31 6.57
CA ARG A 192 -18.03 30.14 7.78
C ARG A 192 -18.60 31.51 7.44
N TYR A 193 -19.37 32.09 8.35
CA TYR A 193 -19.87 33.45 8.18
C TYR A 193 -18.87 34.48 8.72
N VAL A 194 -18.87 35.64 8.11
CA VAL A 194 -18.12 36.81 8.54
C VAL A 194 -19.09 37.98 8.56
N ASP A 195 -19.34 38.49 9.77
CA ASP A 195 -20.06 39.75 9.94
C ASP A 195 -19.18 40.92 9.50
N ASN A 196 -19.69 41.72 8.57
CA ASN A 196 -19.01 42.91 8.06
C ASN A 196 -19.51 44.20 8.74
N GLY A 197 -20.34 44.07 9.78
CA GLY A 197 -20.92 45.15 10.58
C GLY A 197 -22.28 45.62 10.07
N SER A 198 -22.99 46.38 10.91
CA SER A 198 -24.41 46.75 10.77
C SER A 198 -24.86 47.49 9.51
N ARG A 199 -23.94 47.87 8.62
CA ARG A 199 -24.22 48.57 7.35
C ARG A 199 -23.75 47.82 6.10
N LYS A 200 -23.24 46.59 6.25
CA LYS A 200 -22.73 45.76 5.15
C LYS A 200 -23.34 44.37 5.21
N MET A 201 -23.61 43.79 4.04
CA MET A 201 -24.00 42.38 3.94
C MET A 201 -22.92 41.48 4.52
N GLY A 202 -23.34 40.43 5.21
CA GLY A 202 -22.47 39.37 5.67
C GLY A 202 -21.79 38.63 4.53
N THR A 203 -20.78 37.84 4.85
CA THR A 203 -20.06 37.05 3.84
C THR A 203 -19.87 35.63 4.32
N VAL A 204 -20.29 34.67 3.50
CA VAL A 204 -19.92 33.26 3.70
C VAL A 204 -18.59 33.02 2.98
N VAL A 205 -17.59 32.55 3.73
CA VAL A 205 -16.27 32.21 3.24
C VAL A 205 -16.19 30.69 3.14
N ILE A 206 -16.11 30.18 1.92
CA ILE A 206 -15.95 28.75 1.64
C ILE A 206 -14.47 28.48 1.44
N THR A 207 -13.92 27.51 2.16
CA THR A 207 -12.49 27.16 2.12
C THR A 207 -12.28 25.72 1.70
N ASN A 208 -11.39 25.50 0.73
CA ASN A 208 -10.89 24.18 0.40
C ASN A 208 -9.64 23.88 1.25
N HIS A 209 -9.77 22.98 2.23
CA HIS A 209 -8.67 22.53 3.10
C HIS A 209 -7.79 21.47 2.43
N GLY A 210 -8.17 21.02 1.23
CA GLY A 210 -7.52 19.94 0.51
C GLY A 210 -7.79 18.56 1.11
N PRO A 211 -7.08 17.52 0.62
CA PRO A 211 -6.14 17.58 -0.50
C PRO A 211 -6.81 17.84 -1.85
N GLY A 212 -6.05 18.39 -2.79
CA GLY A 212 -6.49 18.55 -4.18
C GLY A 212 -7.36 19.77 -4.45
N ASP A 213 -7.53 20.07 -5.73
CA ASP A 213 -8.35 21.17 -6.21
C ASP A 213 -9.81 20.71 -6.35
N VAL A 214 -10.75 21.62 -6.11
CA VAL A 214 -12.17 21.40 -6.31
C VAL A 214 -12.60 22.09 -7.60
N TYR A 215 -13.46 21.45 -8.38
CA TYR A 215 -13.97 21.96 -9.65
C TYR A 215 -15.49 22.09 -9.58
N ASP A 216 -16.04 23.01 -10.38
CA ASP A 216 -17.48 23.32 -10.44
C ASP A 216 -18.11 23.50 -9.05
N LEU A 217 -17.43 24.23 -8.15
CA LEU A 217 -17.93 24.46 -6.79
C LEU A 217 -19.14 25.39 -6.84
N ASP A 218 -20.26 24.90 -6.33
CA ASP A 218 -21.49 25.64 -6.13
C ASP A 218 -21.91 25.65 -4.66
N VAL A 219 -22.74 26.63 -4.30
CA VAL A 219 -23.26 26.80 -2.95
C VAL A 219 -24.73 27.19 -2.99
N GLU A 220 -25.53 26.39 -2.28
CA GLU A 220 -26.95 26.64 -2.06
C GLU A 220 -27.20 26.82 -0.56
N ALA A 221 -28.13 27.70 -0.22
CA ALA A 221 -28.66 27.82 1.13
C ALA A 221 -30.14 27.41 1.13
N GLU A 222 -30.69 27.05 2.30
CA GLU A 222 -32.10 26.67 2.42
C GLU A 222 -33.04 27.80 1.93
N GLU A 223 -34.26 27.47 1.47
CA GLU A 223 -35.19 28.37 0.74
C GLU A 223 -35.50 29.73 1.40
N LYS A 224 -35.19 29.92 2.68
CA LYS A 224 -35.39 31.18 3.43
C LYS A 224 -34.14 32.04 3.54
N ASP A 225 -32.99 31.54 3.09
CA ASP A 225 -31.67 32.13 3.25
C ASP A 225 -31.08 32.50 1.89
N GLU A 226 -31.32 33.73 1.43
CA GLU A 226 -30.81 34.17 0.12
C GLU A 226 -29.29 34.45 0.15
N LEU A 227 -28.55 33.71 -0.67
CA LEU A 227 -27.15 34.01 -1.03
C LEU A 227 -27.11 34.88 -2.29
N VAL A 228 -26.28 35.92 -2.25
CA VAL A 228 -26.14 36.90 -3.33
C VAL A 228 -24.70 36.91 -3.82
N THR A 229 -24.52 36.66 -5.12
CA THR A 229 -23.23 36.84 -5.77
C THR A 229 -23.04 38.31 -6.17
N ARG A 230 -21.81 38.83 -6.09
CA ARG A 230 -21.56 40.24 -6.46
C ARG A 230 -21.70 40.45 -7.96
N ASN A 231 -21.36 39.42 -8.74
CA ASN A 231 -21.45 39.43 -10.19
C ASN A 231 -22.32 38.27 -10.68
N LYS A 232 -23.05 38.48 -11.78
CA LYS A 232 -23.71 37.39 -12.51
C LYS A 232 -22.63 36.44 -13.05
N GLY A 233 -22.68 35.15 -12.67
CA GLY A 233 -21.74 34.12 -13.14
C GLY A 233 -20.49 33.90 -12.28
N GLU A 234 -20.47 34.36 -11.03
CA GLU A 234 -19.38 34.05 -10.07
C GLU A 234 -19.39 32.58 -9.60
N PHE A 235 -20.55 31.94 -9.65
CA PHE A 235 -20.76 30.52 -9.35
C PHE A 235 -21.46 29.83 -10.54
N PRO A 236 -21.19 28.53 -10.79
CA PRO A 236 -20.22 27.70 -10.07
C PRO A 236 -18.77 28.15 -10.31
N VAL A 237 -17.93 28.07 -9.27
CA VAL A 237 -16.51 28.41 -9.34
C VAL A 237 -15.79 27.30 -10.11
N PRO A 238 -15.17 27.59 -11.28
CA PRO A 238 -14.61 26.55 -12.14
C PRO A 238 -13.50 25.74 -11.47
N LYS A 239 -12.71 26.38 -10.60
CA LYS A 239 -11.62 25.75 -9.87
C LYS A 239 -11.32 26.51 -8.57
N LEU A 240 -11.35 25.81 -7.45
CA LEU A 240 -10.88 26.28 -6.14
C LEU A 240 -9.66 25.45 -5.67
N PRO A 241 -8.43 26.01 -5.76
CA PRO A 241 -7.24 25.28 -5.35
C PRO A 241 -7.18 24.95 -3.86
N ALA A 242 -6.43 23.91 -3.50
CA ALA A 242 -6.20 23.56 -2.10
C ALA A 242 -5.58 24.74 -1.30
N GLY A 243 -6.11 24.98 -0.09
CA GLY A 243 -5.70 26.07 0.78
C GLY A 243 -6.22 27.46 0.37
N LYS A 244 -7.14 27.53 -0.61
CA LYS A 244 -7.77 28.79 -1.05
C LYS A 244 -9.22 28.87 -0.60
N SER A 245 -9.72 30.10 -0.58
CA SER A 245 -11.10 30.40 -0.19
C SER A 245 -11.78 31.26 -1.25
N VAL A 246 -13.08 31.05 -1.41
CA VAL A 246 -13.99 31.93 -2.17
C VAL A 246 -15.00 32.56 -1.21
N ARG A 247 -15.60 33.67 -1.62
CA ARG A 247 -16.54 34.45 -0.82
C ARG A 247 -17.84 34.61 -1.59
N VAL A 248 -18.96 34.35 -0.92
CA VAL A 248 -20.30 34.68 -1.42
C VAL A 248 -20.97 35.61 -0.41
N MET A 249 -21.68 36.63 -0.88
CA MET A 249 -22.38 37.53 0.03
C MET A 249 -23.65 36.86 0.52
N SER A 250 -24.00 37.08 1.78
CA SER A 250 -25.30 36.68 2.30
C SER A 250 -26.16 37.94 2.42
N ALA A 251 -27.37 37.90 1.87
CA ALA A 251 -28.34 38.98 2.07
C ALA A 251 -28.81 39.07 3.54
N ARG A 252 -28.53 38.03 4.32
CA ARG A 252 -28.83 37.95 5.74
C ARG A 252 -27.82 38.78 6.54
N SER A 253 -28.34 39.67 7.39
CA SER A 253 -27.61 40.21 8.52
C SER A 253 -27.91 39.34 9.73
N LEU A 254 -26.90 38.69 10.29
CA LEU A 254 -27.01 37.94 11.55
C LEU A 254 -27.11 38.93 12.73
N GLY A 255 -28.26 39.62 12.83
CA GLY A 255 -28.56 40.60 13.88
C GLY A 255 -30.00 41.14 13.85
N SER A 256 -30.68 41.08 15.01
CA SER A 256 -32.04 41.58 15.35
C SER A 256 -33.22 41.00 14.54
N GLY A 257 -33.58 39.73 14.83
CA GLY A 257 -34.87 39.12 14.44
C GLY A 257 -34.79 37.80 13.66
N SER A 258 -33.57 37.31 13.41
CA SER A 258 -33.25 36.15 12.57
C SER A 258 -32.47 35.09 13.37
N SER A 259 -32.55 33.79 13.02
CA SER A 259 -31.70 32.74 13.63
C SER A 259 -30.22 33.14 13.49
N SER A 260 -29.42 32.84 14.52
CA SER A 260 -27.98 33.14 14.59
C SER A 260 -27.11 32.18 13.77
N TYR A 261 -27.73 31.35 12.95
CA TYR A 261 -27.10 30.32 12.13
C TYR A 261 -28.00 29.89 10.97
N PHE A 262 -27.43 29.22 9.98
CA PHE A 262 -28.09 28.53 8.87
C PHE A 262 -27.19 27.44 8.28
N ASN A 263 -27.76 26.53 7.49
CA ASN A 263 -26.99 25.53 6.76
C ASN A 263 -26.74 25.98 5.32
N VAL A 264 -25.59 25.60 4.78
CA VAL A 264 -25.31 25.69 3.34
C VAL A 264 -24.95 24.31 2.80
N VAL A 265 -25.38 24.04 1.59
CA VAL A 265 -25.00 22.86 0.84
C VAL A 265 -23.96 23.26 -0.19
N LEU A 266 -22.76 22.70 -0.05
CA LEU A 266 -21.67 22.85 -1.00
C LEU A 266 -21.68 21.65 -1.94
N THR A 267 -21.78 21.90 -3.24
CA THR A 267 -21.65 20.85 -4.26
C THR A 267 -20.45 21.12 -5.15
N ALA A 268 -19.68 20.10 -5.49
CA ALA A 268 -18.54 20.25 -6.37
C ALA A 268 -18.10 18.92 -6.97
N LYS A 269 -16.97 18.88 -7.66
CA LYS A 269 -16.34 17.66 -8.17
C LYS A 269 -14.82 17.66 -7.98
N THR A 270 -14.24 16.48 -7.90
CA THR A 270 -12.78 16.28 -8.01
C THR A 270 -12.30 16.43 -9.46
N ALA A 271 -10.98 16.45 -9.69
CA ALA A 271 -10.40 16.55 -11.04
C ALA A 271 -10.81 15.40 -11.98
N ASP A 272 -11.07 14.23 -11.40
CA ASP A 272 -11.53 12.98 -12.03
C ASP A 272 -13.06 12.86 -12.08
N GLY A 273 -13.80 13.91 -11.67
CA GLY A 273 -15.24 14.01 -11.85
C GLY A 273 -16.09 13.36 -10.75
N VAL A 274 -15.48 12.93 -9.64
CA VAL A 274 -16.20 12.37 -8.49
C VAL A 274 -17.00 13.49 -7.80
N PRO A 275 -18.33 13.33 -7.61
CA PRO A 275 -19.15 14.35 -6.98
C PRO A 275 -18.85 14.50 -5.50
N ILE A 276 -18.82 15.75 -5.04
CA ILE A 276 -18.66 16.17 -3.64
C ILE A 276 -19.95 16.89 -3.24
N ARG A 277 -20.55 16.49 -2.12
CA ARG A 277 -21.67 17.18 -1.48
C ARG A 277 -21.43 17.26 0.01
N VAL A 278 -21.35 18.48 0.55
CA VAL A 278 -21.08 18.75 1.97
C VAL A 278 -22.14 19.70 2.49
N GLU A 279 -22.76 19.35 3.60
CA GLU A 279 -23.65 20.24 4.33
C GLU A 279 -22.87 20.88 5.48
N GLU A 280 -22.83 22.21 5.51
CA GLU A 280 -22.06 22.99 6.47
C GLU A 280 -22.99 23.86 7.30
N PHE A 281 -22.84 23.77 8.62
CA PHE A 281 -23.50 24.65 9.56
C PHE A 281 -22.71 25.95 9.69
N VAL A 282 -23.37 27.07 9.43
CA VAL A 282 -22.76 28.40 9.41
C VAL A 282 -23.40 29.24 10.51
N ASP A 283 -22.61 29.69 11.48
CA ASP A 283 -23.06 30.56 12.57
C ASP A 283 -22.39 31.94 12.55
N GLY A 284 -23.09 32.91 13.14
CA GLY A 284 -22.64 34.30 13.28
C GLY A 284 -21.97 34.62 14.61
N ALA A 285 -21.56 33.61 15.37
CA ALA A 285 -20.96 33.75 16.70
C ALA A 285 -19.47 34.16 16.66
#